data_AF-A0A3D2CLL1-F1
#
_entry.id   AF-A0A3D2CLL1-F1
#
_cell.length_a   1.000
_cell.length_b   1.000
_cell.length_c   1.000
_cell.angle_alpha   90.00
_cell.angle_beta   90.00
_cell.angle_gamma   90.00
#
_symmetry.space_group_name_H-M   'P 1'
#
loop_
_entity.id
_entity.type
_entity.pdbx_description
1 polymer ?
#
loop_
_entity_poly.entity_id
_entity_poly.type
_entity_poly.pdbx_seq_one_letter_code
_entity_poly.pdbx_strand_id
1 'polypeptide(L)'
;MLKSEFFSLSALGEFPEEAAEALFKDYTALLHSPAALTLLEDRRARFEKGDRFSYHDSCKELQTYAKAVGVHPFSSDFLFYFHLAPALHEQYKKKSLPEQWFKGVLLGLRCKLMECKEVYGIWGSFVAIWFSRFWSFSLYAIGRLEFCLIPAAFDYKKDGLSIKKGQLCIDVHIPSRGRLVRRELAQSYKEAAAFFAPKLEAPTAFQCESWLLFEHHKEMLPPDCGIRRFAKDYTYMEKAPDEGDLWRIFGNADTSKPELLPEKTSLQRVYKRWLSEGNPVYCGKGIFFCDQFKE
;
A
#
# COMPACT_ATOMS: atom_id res chain seq x y z
N MET A 1 -9.91 14.69 16.58
CA MET A 1 -9.77 15.73 15.53
C MET A 1 -11.08 16.49 15.36
N LEU A 2 -11.03 17.76 14.97
CA LEU A 2 -12.24 18.55 14.68
C LEU A 2 -12.86 18.13 13.35
N LYS A 3 -14.15 18.42 13.16
CA LYS A 3 -14.86 18.16 11.88
C LYS A 3 -14.15 18.81 10.68
N SER A 4 -13.74 20.07 10.81
CA SER A 4 -13.03 20.80 9.73
C SER A 4 -11.69 20.14 9.37
N GLU A 5 -10.93 19.68 10.36
CA GLU A 5 -9.66 18.97 10.17
C GLU A 5 -9.89 17.62 9.47
N PHE A 6 -10.91 16.86 9.88
CA PHE A 6 -11.29 15.60 9.26
C PHE A 6 -11.54 15.77 7.76
N PHE A 7 -12.45 16.68 7.38
CA PHE A 7 -12.81 16.89 5.98
C PHE A 7 -11.67 17.51 5.16
N SER A 8 -10.81 18.33 5.78
CA SER A 8 -9.61 18.86 5.11
C SER A 8 -8.62 17.75 4.76
N LEU A 9 -8.40 16.79 5.68
CA LEU A 9 -7.56 15.62 5.42
C LEU A 9 -8.18 14.68 4.38
N SER A 10 -9.50 14.47 4.44
CA SER A 10 -10.20 13.68 3.42
C SER A 10 -10.08 14.31 2.04
N ALA A 11 -10.20 15.63 1.93
CA ALA A 11 -10.02 16.36 0.68
C ALA A 11 -8.56 16.27 0.17
N LEU A 12 -7.57 16.40 1.06
CA LEU A 12 -6.16 16.23 0.71
C LEU A 12 -5.85 14.81 0.20
N GLY A 13 -6.49 13.80 0.80
CA GLY A 13 -6.47 12.40 0.35
C GLY A 13 -7.35 12.11 -0.86
N GLU A 14 -8.10 13.11 -1.36
CA GLU A 14 -9.02 13.00 -2.49
C GLU A 14 -10.11 11.93 -2.28
N PHE A 15 -10.59 11.77 -1.05
CA PHE A 15 -11.63 10.78 -0.75
C PHE A 15 -12.95 11.17 -1.44
N PRO A 16 -13.73 10.20 -1.95
CA PRO A 16 -15.10 10.48 -2.39
C PRO A 16 -15.90 11.13 -1.26
N GLU A 17 -16.74 12.11 -1.60
CA GLU A 17 -17.55 12.85 -0.62
C GLU A 17 -18.41 11.91 0.24
N GLU A 18 -19.12 10.98 -0.41
CA GLU A 18 -19.94 9.96 0.27
C GLU A 18 -19.14 9.08 1.24
N ALA A 19 -17.86 8.83 0.94
CA ALA A 19 -16.98 8.05 1.80
C ALA A 19 -16.52 8.87 3.01
N ALA A 20 -16.15 10.14 2.79
CA ALA A 20 -15.77 11.06 3.86
C ALA A 20 -16.94 11.30 4.84
N GLU A 21 -18.16 11.48 4.33
CA GLU A 21 -19.37 11.64 5.14
C GLU A 21 -19.68 10.38 5.97
N ALA A 22 -19.67 9.21 5.33
CA ALA A 22 -19.91 7.94 6.01
C ALA A 22 -18.88 7.67 7.10
N LEU A 23 -17.59 7.87 6.80
CA LEU A 23 -16.51 7.72 7.78
C LEU A 23 -16.61 8.75 8.90
N PHE A 24 -17.02 9.99 8.62
CA PHE A 24 -17.19 11.00 9.67
C PHE A 24 -18.34 10.66 10.61
N LYS A 25 -19.43 10.06 10.09
CA LYS A 25 -20.52 9.52 10.92
C LYS A 25 -20.00 8.40 11.84
N ASP A 26 -19.28 7.43 11.30
CA ASP A 26 -18.69 6.33 12.07
C ASP A 26 -17.68 6.86 13.11
N TYR A 27 -16.85 7.83 12.73
CA TYR A 27 -15.90 8.49 13.62
C TYR A 27 -16.62 9.19 14.77
N THR A 28 -17.70 9.92 14.48
CA THR A 28 -18.52 10.57 15.51
C THR A 28 -19.14 9.55 16.47
N ALA A 29 -19.60 8.40 15.96
CA ALA A 29 -20.11 7.31 16.80
C ALA A 29 -19.02 6.73 17.72
N LEU A 30 -17.79 6.54 17.21
CA LEU A 30 -16.65 6.12 18.02
C LEU A 30 -16.34 7.13 19.14
N LEU A 31 -16.34 8.43 18.85
CA LEU A 31 -16.02 9.45 19.85
C LEU A 31 -17.06 9.56 20.97
N HIS A 32 -18.30 9.10 20.75
CA HIS A 32 -19.31 9.00 21.81
C HIS A 32 -19.06 7.84 22.79
N SER A 33 -18.20 6.86 22.42
CA SER A 33 -17.74 5.84 23.35
C SER A 33 -16.56 6.37 24.17
N PRO A 34 -16.69 6.56 25.50
CA PRO A 34 -15.59 7.09 26.32
C PRO A 34 -14.33 6.24 26.24
N ALA A 35 -14.48 4.91 26.14
CA ALA A 35 -13.36 3.98 26.01
C ALA A 35 -12.64 4.14 24.66
N ALA A 36 -13.38 4.26 23.55
CA ALA A 36 -12.78 4.47 22.24
C ALA A 36 -12.07 5.83 22.15
N LEU A 37 -12.71 6.89 22.66
CA LEU A 37 -12.10 8.23 22.74
C LEU A 37 -10.81 8.20 23.56
N THR A 38 -10.83 7.57 24.74
CA THR A 38 -9.66 7.46 25.62
C THR A 38 -8.52 6.72 24.93
N LEU A 39 -8.83 5.61 24.25
CA LEU A 39 -7.85 4.84 23.48
C LEU A 39 -7.24 5.69 22.36
N LEU A 40 -8.07 6.34 21.53
CA LEU A 40 -7.60 7.13 20.39
C LEU A 40 -6.67 8.27 20.84
N GLU A 41 -7.07 9.03 21.86
CA GLU A 41 -6.27 10.15 22.37
C GLU A 41 -4.98 9.67 23.08
N ASP A 42 -5.01 8.56 23.83
CA ASP A 42 -3.78 7.97 24.39
C ASP A 42 -2.80 7.54 23.29
N ARG A 43 -3.28 6.82 22.26
CA ARG A 43 -2.41 6.36 21.16
C ARG A 43 -1.87 7.54 20.35
N ARG A 44 -2.67 8.59 20.13
CA ARG A 44 -2.21 9.84 19.52
C ARG A 44 -1.11 10.50 20.36
N ALA A 45 -1.35 10.69 21.67
CA ALA A 45 -0.37 11.32 22.55
C ALA A 45 0.94 10.53 22.65
N ARG A 46 0.86 9.20 22.72
CA ARG A 46 2.03 8.30 22.68
C ARG A 46 2.80 8.46 21.37
N PHE A 47 2.09 8.44 20.24
CA PHE A 47 2.72 8.64 18.93
C PHE A 47 3.44 10.00 18.83
N GLU A 48 2.80 11.08 19.32
CA GLU A 48 3.38 12.42 19.32
C GLU A 48 4.65 12.52 20.18
N LYS A 49 4.70 11.79 21.30
CA LYS A 49 5.87 11.67 22.19
C LYS A 49 6.96 10.72 21.67
N GLY A 50 6.65 9.89 20.66
CA GLY A 50 7.53 8.84 20.17
C GLY A 50 7.54 7.57 21.02
N ASP A 51 6.54 7.40 21.89
CA ASP A 51 6.36 6.20 22.70
C ASP A 51 5.93 5.01 21.84
N ARG A 52 6.43 3.82 22.17
CA ARG A 52 6.06 2.59 21.48
C ARG A 52 4.70 2.08 21.96
N PHE A 53 3.89 1.64 21.01
CA PHE A 53 2.67 0.87 21.24
C PHE A 53 2.39 -0.05 20.06
N SER A 54 1.56 -1.06 20.28
CA SER A 54 1.17 -2.02 19.23
C SER A 54 -0.01 -1.46 18.42
N TYR A 55 0.20 -1.19 17.13
CA TYR A 55 -0.87 -0.77 16.22
C TYR A 55 -1.92 -1.88 16.06
N HIS A 56 -1.48 -3.13 15.97
CA HIS A 56 -2.36 -4.29 15.85
C HIS A 56 -3.27 -4.44 17.08
N ASP A 57 -2.72 -4.37 18.29
CA ASP A 57 -3.54 -4.53 19.50
C ASP A 57 -4.46 -3.33 19.71
N SER A 58 -4.00 -2.13 19.34
CA SER A 58 -4.84 -0.93 19.36
C SER A 58 -6.02 -1.04 18.39
N CYS A 59 -5.83 -1.60 17.19
CA CYS A 59 -6.94 -1.86 16.26
C CYS A 59 -7.92 -2.88 16.86
N LYS A 60 -7.44 -4.00 17.40
CA LYS A 60 -8.30 -5.01 18.05
C LYS A 60 -9.10 -4.45 19.23
N GLU A 61 -8.46 -3.64 20.06
CA GLU A 61 -9.10 -2.98 21.19
C GLU A 61 -10.18 -1.99 20.69
N LEU A 62 -9.85 -1.16 19.70
CA LEU A 62 -10.80 -0.21 19.12
C LEU A 62 -12.00 -0.92 18.47
N GLN A 63 -11.79 -2.04 17.77
CA GLN A 63 -12.88 -2.83 17.17
C GLN A 63 -13.88 -3.32 18.23
N THR A 64 -13.41 -3.64 19.44
CA THR A 64 -14.28 -4.05 20.55
C THR A 64 -15.23 -2.92 20.93
N TYR A 65 -14.72 -1.69 21.02
CA TYR A 65 -15.53 -0.51 21.31
C TYR A 65 -16.40 -0.09 20.12
N ALA A 66 -15.90 -0.23 18.89
CA ALA A 66 -16.61 0.06 17.66
C ALA A 66 -17.90 -0.77 17.54
N LYS A 67 -17.81 -2.07 17.88
CA LYS A 67 -18.96 -2.97 17.89
C LYS A 67 -20.09 -2.48 18.79
N ALA A 68 -19.77 -1.90 19.95
CA ALA A 68 -20.76 -1.40 20.90
C ALA A 68 -21.53 -0.17 20.37
N VAL A 69 -20.96 0.57 19.42
CA VAL A 69 -21.57 1.75 18.79
C VAL A 69 -22.00 1.50 17.34
N GLY A 70 -22.02 0.24 16.89
CA GLY A 70 -22.47 -0.15 15.56
C GLY A 70 -21.52 0.22 14.41
N VAL A 71 -20.25 0.49 14.71
CA VAL A 71 -19.23 0.80 13.69
C VAL A 71 -18.56 -0.50 13.22
N HIS A 72 -18.46 -0.68 11.90
CA HIS A 72 -17.87 -1.88 11.31
C HIS A 72 -16.36 -1.98 11.63
N PRO A 73 -15.79 -3.17 11.86
CA PRO A 73 -14.36 -3.33 12.16
C PRO A 73 -13.43 -2.71 11.11
N PHE A 74 -13.73 -2.86 9.81
CA PHE A 74 -12.95 -2.22 8.74
C PHE A 74 -13.00 -0.68 8.77
N SER A 75 -14.15 -0.09 9.11
CA SER A 75 -14.27 1.35 9.31
C SER A 75 -13.46 1.78 10.53
N SER A 76 -13.57 1.04 11.64
CA SER A 76 -12.82 1.26 12.88
C SER A 76 -11.31 1.27 12.65
N ASP A 77 -10.77 0.24 11.98
CA ASP A 77 -9.33 0.17 11.72
C ASP A 77 -8.85 1.29 10.81
N PHE A 78 -9.62 1.63 9.78
CA PHE A 78 -9.32 2.79 8.92
C PHE A 78 -9.28 4.08 9.75
N LEU A 79 -10.30 4.31 10.57
CA LEU A 79 -10.44 5.49 11.40
C LEU A 79 -9.36 5.59 12.48
N PHE A 80 -8.81 4.47 12.96
CA PHE A 80 -7.65 4.48 13.84
C PHE A 80 -6.45 5.18 13.19
N TYR A 81 -6.05 4.75 11.98
CA TYR A 81 -4.95 5.40 11.28
C TYR A 81 -5.30 6.83 10.85
N PHE A 82 -6.53 7.05 10.37
CA PHE A 82 -6.95 8.40 9.99
C PHE A 82 -6.95 9.36 11.18
N HIS A 83 -7.34 8.91 12.38
CA HIS A 83 -7.24 9.67 13.63
C HIS A 83 -5.81 10.12 13.94
N LEU A 84 -4.83 9.28 13.64
CA LEU A 84 -3.41 9.57 13.88
C LEU A 84 -2.76 10.39 12.75
N ALA A 85 -3.47 10.69 11.66
CA ALA A 85 -2.91 11.38 10.49
C ALA A 85 -2.45 12.83 10.76
N PRO A 86 -3.17 13.65 11.54
CA PRO A 86 -2.66 14.98 11.93
C PRO A 86 -1.32 14.89 12.67
N ALA A 87 -1.19 13.95 13.60
CA ALA A 87 0.06 13.76 14.34
C ALA A 87 1.19 13.27 13.42
N LEU A 88 0.87 12.42 12.43
CA LEU A 88 1.84 12.00 11.41
C LEU A 88 2.33 13.19 10.59
N HIS A 89 1.43 14.10 10.20
CA HIS A 89 1.78 15.31 9.45
C HIS A 89 2.79 16.17 10.22
N GLU A 90 2.55 16.38 11.52
CA GLU A 90 3.47 17.12 12.38
C GLU A 90 4.84 16.43 12.50
N GLN A 91 4.88 15.10 12.53
CA GLN A 91 6.15 14.35 12.51
C GLN A 91 6.88 14.50 11.18
N TYR A 92 6.17 14.59 10.04
CA TYR A 92 6.80 14.88 8.74
C TYR A 92 7.46 16.26 8.77
N LYS A 93 6.78 17.28 9.29
CA LYS A 93 7.35 18.63 9.46
C LYS A 93 8.60 18.61 10.35
N LYS A 94 8.54 17.96 11.51
CA LYS A 94 9.68 17.84 12.45
C LYS A 94 10.89 17.12 11.84
N LYS A 95 10.65 16.15 10.95
CA LYS A 95 11.70 15.38 10.26
C LYS A 95 12.14 16.01 8.93
N SER A 96 11.58 17.17 8.57
CA SER A 96 11.81 17.82 7.27
C SER A 96 11.52 16.90 6.08
N LEU A 97 10.51 16.03 6.21
CA LEU A 97 10.06 15.17 5.11
C LEU A 97 9.16 15.95 4.16
N PRO A 98 9.19 15.66 2.84
CA PRO A 98 8.39 16.39 1.88
C PRO A 98 6.88 16.25 2.09
N GLU A 99 6.16 17.37 1.97
CA GLU A 99 4.69 17.43 2.12
C GLU A 99 3.98 16.47 1.14
N GLN A 100 4.50 16.35 -0.09
CA GLN A 100 3.94 15.46 -1.10
C GLN A 100 3.99 13.98 -0.68
N TRP A 101 4.91 13.58 0.21
CA TRP A 101 4.96 12.21 0.71
C TRP A 101 3.85 11.96 1.72
N PHE A 102 3.54 12.94 2.58
CA PHE A 102 2.39 12.86 3.48
C PHE A 102 1.08 12.78 2.68
N LYS A 103 0.91 13.61 1.65
CA LYS A 103 -0.22 13.48 0.71
C LYS A 103 -0.25 12.08 0.08
N GLY A 104 0.91 11.51 -0.24
CA GLY A 104 1.06 10.13 -0.71
C GLY A 104 0.46 9.09 0.24
N VAL A 105 0.66 9.23 1.56
CA VAL A 105 0.06 8.36 2.58
C VAL A 105 -1.47 8.43 2.54
N LEU A 106 -2.04 9.64 2.46
CA LEU A 106 -3.49 9.84 2.38
C LEU A 106 -4.07 9.26 1.10
N LEU A 107 -3.38 9.41 -0.03
CA LEU A 107 -3.77 8.76 -1.29
C LEU A 107 -3.68 7.23 -1.21
N GLY A 108 -2.72 6.69 -0.44
CA GLY A 108 -2.66 5.25 -0.13
C GLY A 108 -3.87 4.79 0.69
N LEU A 109 -4.26 5.56 1.72
CA LEU A 109 -5.49 5.31 2.50
C LEU A 109 -6.72 5.29 1.61
N ARG A 110 -6.87 6.25 0.69
CA ARG A 110 -7.94 6.28 -0.30
C ARG A 110 -7.98 5.02 -1.16
N CYS A 111 -6.83 4.51 -1.60
CA CYS A 111 -6.79 3.27 -2.39
C CYS A 111 -7.43 2.11 -1.62
N LYS A 112 -7.08 1.95 -0.34
CA LYS A 112 -7.65 0.88 0.51
C LYS A 112 -9.11 1.11 0.87
N LEU A 113 -9.51 2.37 0.98
CA LEU A 113 -10.91 2.77 1.12
C LEU A 113 -11.76 2.31 -0.08
N MET A 114 -11.30 2.58 -1.30
CA MET A 114 -12.00 2.17 -2.53
C MET A 114 -12.01 0.65 -2.70
N GLU A 115 -10.89 -0.02 -2.45
CA GLU A 115 -10.80 -1.49 -2.50
C GLU A 115 -11.75 -2.15 -1.49
N CYS A 116 -11.83 -1.64 -0.25
CA CYS A 116 -12.76 -2.17 0.75
C CYS A 116 -14.22 -1.96 0.34
N LYS A 117 -14.53 -0.82 -0.28
CA LYS A 117 -15.86 -0.57 -0.82
C LYS A 117 -16.22 -1.52 -1.95
N GLU A 118 -15.29 -1.77 -2.87
CA GLU A 118 -15.51 -2.67 -4.00
C GLU A 118 -15.69 -4.12 -3.54
N VAL A 119 -14.84 -4.59 -2.62
CA VAL A 119 -14.82 -5.99 -2.18
C VAL A 119 -15.92 -6.32 -1.17
N TYR A 120 -16.15 -5.43 -0.20
CA TYR A 120 -17.04 -5.71 0.95
C TYR A 120 -18.24 -4.77 1.06
N GLY A 121 -18.33 -3.74 0.21
CA GLY A 121 -19.38 -2.72 0.30
C GLY A 121 -19.19 -1.72 1.45
N ILE A 122 -18.09 -1.79 2.18
CA ILE A 122 -17.81 -1.00 3.39
C ILE A 122 -16.80 0.12 3.12
N TRP A 123 -17.06 1.32 3.64
CA TRP A 123 -16.07 2.38 3.70
C TRP A 123 -15.12 2.15 4.87
N GLY A 124 -13.97 1.51 4.59
CA GLY A 124 -12.96 1.20 5.60
C GLY A 124 -11.72 0.59 4.97
N SER A 125 -11.00 -0.25 5.71
CA SER A 125 -9.90 -1.04 5.16
C SER A 125 -9.82 -2.41 5.83
N PHE A 126 -9.86 -3.47 5.03
CA PHE A 126 -9.67 -4.85 5.50
C PHE A 126 -8.20 -5.27 5.57
N VAL A 127 -7.28 -4.37 5.20
CA VAL A 127 -5.81 -4.55 5.27
C VAL A 127 -5.14 -3.42 6.05
N ALA A 128 -5.89 -2.81 6.99
CA ALA A 128 -5.48 -1.58 7.68
C ALA A 128 -4.11 -1.69 8.37
N ILE A 129 -3.73 -2.87 8.86
CA ILE A 129 -2.43 -3.09 9.53
C ILE A 129 -1.23 -2.71 8.65
N TRP A 130 -1.36 -2.76 7.32
CA TRP A 130 -0.34 -2.29 6.38
C TRP A 130 0.11 -0.86 6.67
N PHE A 131 -0.82 0.00 7.09
CA PHE A 131 -0.54 1.42 7.31
C PHE A 131 0.32 1.71 8.54
N SER A 132 0.43 0.78 9.50
CA SER A 132 1.36 0.91 10.63
C SER A 132 2.81 1.19 10.19
N ARG A 133 3.17 0.79 8.97
CA ARG A 133 4.48 1.04 8.38
C ARG A 133 4.77 2.51 8.10
N PHE A 134 3.76 3.31 7.75
CA PHE A 134 3.92 4.76 7.57
C PHE A 134 4.11 5.47 8.91
N TRP A 135 3.35 5.08 9.94
CA TRP A 135 3.49 5.67 11.27
C TRP A 135 4.78 5.22 11.98
N SER A 136 5.29 4.02 11.69
CA SER A 136 6.61 3.60 12.18
C SER A 136 7.78 4.14 11.35
N PHE A 137 7.53 4.97 10.34
CA PHE A 137 8.57 5.48 9.42
C PHE A 137 9.41 4.35 8.78
N SER A 138 8.78 3.20 8.55
CA SER A 138 9.38 2.06 7.85
C SER A 138 8.94 1.98 6.39
N LEU A 139 7.91 2.71 5.98
CA LEU A 139 7.41 2.81 4.60
C LEU A 139 7.16 4.27 4.25
N TYR A 140 7.52 4.67 3.02
CA TYR A 140 7.44 6.04 2.53
C TYR A 140 6.75 6.08 1.18
N ALA A 141 5.75 6.95 1.02
CA ALA A 141 5.09 7.16 -0.27
C ALA A 141 5.88 8.22 -1.06
N ILE A 142 6.67 7.79 -2.05
CA ILE A 142 7.57 8.65 -2.83
C ILE A 142 7.13 8.62 -4.29
N GLY A 143 6.62 9.75 -4.78
CA GLY A 143 6.10 9.85 -6.14
C GLY A 143 4.91 8.91 -6.37
N ARG A 144 4.99 8.07 -7.40
CA ARG A 144 3.96 7.08 -7.81
C ARG A 144 3.98 5.81 -6.95
N LEU A 145 5.08 5.53 -6.26
CA LEU A 145 5.36 4.26 -5.58
C LEU A 145 5.52 4.43 -4.06
N GLU A 146 5.65 3.32 -3.35
CA GLU A 146 5.96 3.29 -1.93
C GLU A 146 7.22 2.46 -1.69
N PHE A 147 8.08 2.87 -0.77
CA PHE A 147 9.40 2.28 -0.59
C PHE A 147 9.77 2.07 0.88
N CYS A 148 10.50 1.00 1.13
CA CYS A 148 11.12 0.71 2.42
C CYS A 148 12.50 0.08 2.24
N LEU A 149 13.26 -0.07 3.32
CA LEU A 149 14.51 -0.84 3.30
C LEU A 149 14.28 -2.24 3.85
N ILE A 150 14.77 -3.25 3.14
CA ILE A 150 14.75 -4.65 3.55
C ILE A 150 16.03 -5.38 3.14
N PRO A 151 16.37 -6.50 3.80
CA PRO A 151 17.44 -7.37 3.33
C PRO A 151 17.06 -8.02 1.99
N ALA A 152 18.00 -8.07 1.05
CA ALA A 152 17.82 -8.68 -0.25
C ALA A 152 17.45 -10.17 -0.10
N ALA A 153 16.44 -10.61 -0.85
CA ALA A 153 15.92 -11.97 -0.74
C ALA A 153 16.83 -13.05 -1.37
N PHE A 154 17.71 -12.66 -2.29
CA PHE A 154 18.52 -13.55 -3.11
C PHE A 154 19.89 -12.94 -3.44
N ASP A 155 20.82 -13.78 -3.88
CA ASP A 155 22.05 -13.34 -4.51
C ASP A 155 21.80 -12.96 -5.97
N TYR A 156 22.45 -11.88 -6.43
CA TYR A 156 22.45 -11.49 -7.83
C TYR A 156 23.84 -11.07 -8.26
N LYS A 157 24.26 -11.47 -9.46
CA LYS A 157 25.49 -10.97 -10.10
C LYS A 157 25.36 -11.05 -11.61
N LYS A 158 25.38 -9.89 -12.29
CA LYS A 158 25.35 -9.80 -13.75
C LYS A 158 25.85 -8.43 -14.20
N ASP A 159 26.58 -8.37 -15.32
CA ASP A 159 27.01 -7.13 -15.98
C ASP A 159 27.69 -6.11 -15.03
N GLY A 160 28.51 -6.60 -14.09
CA GLY A 160 29.22 -5.78 -13.10
C GLY A 160 28.38 -5.32 -11.90
N LEU A 161 27.08 -5.63 -11.89
CA LEU A 161 26.17 -5.35 -10.78
C LEU A 161 26.02 -6.58 -9.90
N SER A 162 26.00 -6.39 -8.58
CA SER A 162 25.79 -7.48 -7.65
C SER A 162 25.14 -7.04 -6.36
N ILE A 163 24.36 -7.94 -5.77
CA ILE A 163 23.91 -7.83 -4.39
C ILE A 163 23.97 -9.21 -3.74
N LYS A 164 24.30 -9.25 -2.45
CA LYS A 164 24.26 -10.49 -1.67
C LYS A 164 22.96 -10.62 -0.90
N LYS A 165 22.46 -11.85 -0.78
CA LYS A 165 21.31 -12.15 0.09
C LYS A 165 21.60 -11.60 1.49
N GLY A 166 20.64 -10.90 2.07
CA GLY A 166 20.79 -10.26 3.38
C GLY A 166 21.37 -8.85 3.37
N GLN A 167 21.97 -8.40 2.26
CA GLN A 167 22.42 -7.01 2.10
C GLN A 167 21.22 -6.08 1.99
N LEU A 168 21.30 -4.88 2.57
CA LEU A 168 20.18 -3.94 2.56
C LEU A 168 19.91 -3.41 1.14
N CYS A 169 18.65 -3.39 0.73
CA CYS A 169 18.17 -2.85 -0.54
C CYS A 169 16.82 -2.14 -0.37
N ILE A 170 16.33 -1.51 -1.43
CA ILE A 170 15.04 -0.82 -1.43
C ILE A 170 13.95 -1.80 -1.92
N ASP A 171 12.91 -2.01 -1.11
CA ASP A 171 11.70 -2.71 -1.58
C ASP A 171 10.74 -1.73 -2.24
N VAL A 172 10.04 -2.21 -3.27
CA VAL A 172 9.10 -1.42 -4.06
C VAL A 172 7.69 -1.96 -3.88
N HIS A 173 6.78 -1.10 -3.46
CA HIS A 173 5.36 -1.38 -3.38
C HIS A 173 4.56 -0.47 -4.33
N ILE A 174 3.52 -1.05 -4.94
CA ILE A 174 2.73 -0.42 -6.00
C ILE A 174 1.29 -0.21 -5.51
N PRO A 175 0.93 0.98 -4.99
CA PRO A 175 -0.45 1.27 -4.67
C PRO A 175 -1.31 1.27 -5.95
N SER A 176 -2.58 0.90 -5.82
CA SER A 176 -3.62 0.84 -6.88
C SER A 176 -4.08 2.23 -7.36
N ARG A 177 -3.13 3.18 -7.39
CA ARG A 177 -3.36 4.61 -7.66
C ARG A 177 -3.00 4.98 -9.09
N GLY A 178 -3.96 4.92 -10.00
CA GLY A 178 -3.77 5.41 -11.37
C GLY A 178 -2.77 4.59 -12.21
N ARG A 179 -2.43 5.08 -13.40
CA ARG A 179 -1.61 4.35 -14.38
C ARG A 179 -0.14 4.27 -13.95
N LEU A 180 0.57 3.26 -14.45
CA LEU A 180 2.03 3.11 -14.31
C LEU A 180 2.72 3.84 -15.47
N VAL A 181 2.88 5.15 -15.32
CA VAL A 181 3.50 6.02 -16.33
C VAL A 181 5.02 6.01 -16.16
N ARG A 182 5.76 5.73 -17.24
CA ARG A 182 7.22 5.53 -17.22
C ARG A 182 7.98 6.64 -16.49
N ARG A 183 7.72 7.88 -16.87
CA ARG A 183 8.39 9.07 -16.30
C ARG A 183 8.12 9.24 -14.79
N GLU A 184 6.91 8.93 -14.34
CA GLU A 184 6.54 9.02 -12.91
C GLU A 184 7.24 7.92 -12.10
N LEU A 185 7.36 6.71 -12.67
CA LEU A 185 8.14 5.62 -12.06
C LEU A 185 9.62 6.01 -11.95
N ALA A 186 10.21 6.54 -13.03
CA ALA A 186 11.59 7.03 -13.07
C ALA A 186 11.88 8.02 -11.95
N GLN A 187 11.01 9.02 -11.81
CA GLN A 187 11.14 10.04 -10.78
C GLN A 187 11.04 9.44 -9.38
N SER A 188 10.12 8.49 -9.17
CA SER A 188 9.93 7.81 -7.88
C SER A 188 11.18 7.01 -7.48
N TYR A 189 11.75 6.24 -8.42
CA TYR A 189 12.96 5.46 -8.16
C TYR A 189 14.17 6.36 -7.88
N LYS A 190 14.37 7.42 -8.67
CA LYS A 190 15.47 8.36 -8.46
C LYS A 190 15.38 9.06 -7.11
N GLU A 191 14.20 9.50 -6.73
CA GLU A 191 13.96 10.15 -5.43
C GLU A 191 14.16 9.18 -4.26
N ALA A 192 13.68 7.94 -4.39
CA ALA A 192 13.90 6.90 -3.38
C ALA A 192 15.38 6.52 -3.24
N ALA A 193 16.10 6.34 -4.36
CA ALA A 193 17.52 6.04 -4.35
C ALA A 193 18.31 7.14 -3.63
N ALA A 194 18.04 8.41 -3.94
CA ALA A 194 18.68 9.54 -3.28
C ALA A 194 18.35 9.61 -1.78
N PHE A 195 17.10 9.37 -1.39
CA PHE A 195 16.67 9.39 0.01
C PHE A 195 17.34 8.29 0.85
N PHE A 196 17.47 7.08 0.29
CA PHE A 196 18.01 5.93 1.02
C PHE A 196 19.52 5.74 0.86
N ALA A 197 20.18 6.42 -0.09
CA ALA A 197 21.61 6.29 -0.37
C ALA A 197 22.51 6.31 0.89
N PRO A 198 22.28 7.16 1.92
CA PRO A 198 23.13 7.16 3.11
C PRO A 198 23.12 5.87 3.94
N LYS A 199 22.17 4.96 3.67
CA LYS A 199 22.00 3.68 4.38
C LYS A 199 22.36 2.47 3.53
N LEU A 200 22.74 2.69 2.26
CA LEU A 200 22.91 1.64 1.26
C LEU A 200 24.32 1.64 0.71
N GLU A 201 24.77 0.45 0.32
CA GLU A 201 25.98 0.31 -0.48
C GLU A 201 25.64 0.59 -1.96
N ALA A 202 26.60 1.17 -2.68
CA ALA A 202 26.48 1.34 -4.12
C ALA A 202 26.92 0.06 -4.85
N PRO A 203 26.29 -0.29 -5.99
CA PRO A 203 25.15 0.40 -6.62
C PRO A 203 23.82 0.10 -5.93
N THR A 204 22.91 1.07 -5.91
CA THR A 204 21.60 0.94 -5.24
C THR A 204 20.71 -0.07 -5.96
N ALA A 205 20.38 -1.16 -5.26
CA ALA A 205 19.45 -2.18 -5.70
C ALA A 205 18.02 -1.92 -5.21
N PHE A 206 17.06 -2.23 -6.08
CA PHE A 206 15.64 -2.27 -5.80
C PHE A 206 15.13 -3.70 -6.00
N GLN A 207 14.38 -4.22 -5.05
CA GLN A 207 13.62 -5.45 -5.23
C GLN A 207 12.12 -5.18 -5.18
N CYS A 208 11.35 -6.12 -5.70
CA CYS A 208 9.89 -6.09 -5.66
C CYS A 208 9.34 -7.51 -5.62
N GLU A 209 8.37 -7.74 -4.75
CA GLU A 209 7.50 -8.92 -4.78
C GLU A 209 6.10 -8.48 -5.17
N SER A 210 5.59 -8.95 -6.30
CA SER A 210 4.27 -8.54 -6.78
C SER A 210 3.69 -9.49 -7.82
N TRP A 211 2.36 -9.61 -7.84
CA TRP A 211 1.62 -10.21 -8.95
C TRP A 211 1.85 -9.46 -10.26
N LEU A 212 2.28 -8.19 -10.22
CA LEU A 212 2.70 -7.43 -11.42
C LEU A 212 3.96 -8.01 -12.08
N LEU A 213 4.72 -8.86 -11.37
CA LEU A 213 5.89 -9.57 -11.88
C LEU A 213 5.59 -11.04 -12.23
N PHE A 214 4.31 -11.38 -12.41
CA PHE A 214 3.91 -12.71 -12.82
C PHE A 214 4.47 -13.05 -14.22
N GLU A 215 5.32 -14.08 -14.30
CA GLU A 215 6.14 -14.35 -15.49
C GLU A 215 5.32 -14.67 -16.76
N HIS A 216 4.12 -15.20 -16.59
CA HIS A 216 3.21 -15.54 -17.69
C HIS A 216 2.41 -14.33 -18.22
N HIS A 217 2.63 -13.12 -17.69
CA HIS A 217 2.07 -11.90 -18.28
C HIS A 217 2.42 -11.72 -19.76
N LYS A 218 3.55 -12.26 -20.21
CA LYS A 218 3.95 -12.23 -21.63
C LYS A 218 3.01 -13.03 -22.54
N GLU A 219 2.37 -14.07 -22.00
CA GLU A 219 1.43 -14.96 -22.71
C GLU A 219 0.02 -14.38 -22.71
N MET A 220 -0.37 -13.73 -21.61
CA MET A 220 -1.76 -13.31 -21.41
C MET A 220 -2.02 -11.82 -21.68
N LEU A 221 -1.03 -10.92 -21.48
CA LEU A 221 -1.22 -9.46 -21.58
C LEU A 221 -0.64 -8.86 -22.88
N PRO A 222 -1.26 -7.81 -23.44
CA PRO A 222 -0.72 -7.08 -24.60
C PRO A 222 0.68 -6.51 -24.35
N PRO A 223 1.60 -6.52 -25.34
CA PRO A 223 3.03 -6.17 -25.18
C PRO A 223 3.31 -4.79 -24.57
N ASP A 224 2.39 -3.85 -24.79
CA ASP A 224 2.49 -2.46 -24.35
C ASP A 224 1.46 -2.12 -23.26
N CYS A 225 1.04 -3.08 -22.43
CA CYS A 225 0.27 -2.75 -21.23
C CYS A 225 1.19 -2.20 -20.12
N GLY A 226 0.62 -1.43 -19.18
CA GLY A 226 1.39 -0.83 -18.08
C GLY A 226 2.09 -1.85 -17.20
N ILE A 227 1.46 -3.00 -16.96
CA ILE A 227 2.00 -4.10 -16.14
C ILE A 227 3.25 -4.68 -16.80
N ARG A 228 3.19 -5.03 -18.10
CA ARG A 228 4.36 -5.55 -18.83
C ARG A 228 5.48 -4.53 -18.94
N ARG A 229 5.17 -3.22 -19.06
CA ARG A 229 6.19 -2.17 -19.03
C ARG A 229 6.90 -2.08 -17.68
N PHE A 230 6.15 -2.13 -16.58
CA PHE A 230 6.72 -2.15 -15.24
C PHE A 230 7.58 -3.41 -15.01
N ALA A 231 7.07 -4.58 -15.38
CA ALA A 231 7.79 -5.84 -15.19
C ALA A 231 9.12 -5.90 -15.98
N LYS A 232 9.21 -5.22 -17.12
CA LYS A 232 10.45 -5.13 -17.93
C LYS A 232 11.61 -4.44 -17.21
N ASP A 233 11.34 -3.65 -16.17
CA ASP A 233 12.42 -3.04 -15.37
C ASP A 233 13.17 -4.06 -14.53
N TYR A 234 12.51 -5.16 -14.16
CA TYR A 234 13.02 -6.13 -13.22
C TYR A 234 13.63 -7.33 -13.93
N THR A 235 14.79 -7.77 -13.45
CA THR A 235 15.23 -9.15 -13.68
C THR A 235 14.41 -10.05 -12.77
N TYR A 236 13.59 -10.92 -13.36
CA TYR A 236 12.85 -11.94 -12.62
C TYR A 236 13.81 -12.93 -11.97
N MET A 237 13.58 -13.24 -10.69
CA MET A 237 14.47 -14.09 -9.90
C MET A 237 13.80 -15.41 -9.52
N GLU A 238 12.63 -15.35 -8.90
CA GLU A 238 11.91 -16.54 -8.45
C GLU A 238 10.41 -16.27 -8.32
N LYS A 239 9.63 -17.35 -8.35
CA LYS A 239 8.23 -17.36 -7.93
C LYS A 239 8.16 -17.13 -6.43
N ALA A 240 7.27 -16.24 -5.99
CA ALA A 240 6.91 -16.09 -4.58
C ALA A 240 5.81 -17.08 -4.18
N PRO A 241 5.73 -17.46 -2.89
CA PRO A 241 4.71 -18.40 -2.40
C PRO A 241 3.29 -17.82 -2.37
N ASP A 242 3.14 -16.50 -2.49
CA ASP A 242 1.85 -15.80 -2.50
C ASP A 242 1.12 -15.96 -3.85
N GLU A 243 -0.17 -16.29 -3.81
CA GLU A 243 -1.05 -16.41 -4.97
C GLU A 243 -1.49 -15.05 -5.54
N GLY A 244 -1.06 -13.95 -4.90
CA GLY A 244 -1.10 -12.60 -5.49
C GLY A 244 -2.39 -11.84 -5.28
N ASP A 245 -3.14 -12.17 -4.22
CA ASP A 245 -4.29 -11.38 -3.76
C ASP A 245 -5.27 -11.06 -4.91
N LEU A 246 -5.89 -12.07 -5.54
CA LEU A 246 -6.73 -11.89 -6.73
C LEU A 246 -7.88 -10.87 -6.56
N TRP A 247 -8.27 -10.58 -5.32
CA TRP A 247 -9.19 -9.48 -5.01
C TRP A 247 -8.73 -8.12 -5.57
N ARG A 248 -7.41 -7.92 -5.79
CA ARG A 248 -6.84 -6.71 -6.41
C ARG A 248 -7.18 -6.57 -7.90
N ILE A 249 -7.52 -7.67 -8.56
CA ILE A 249 -7.89 -7.70 -9.99
C ILE A 249 -9.41 -7.72 -10.14
N PHE A 250 -10.07 -8.53 -9.31
CA PHE A 250 -11.49 -8.83 -9.45
C PHE A 250 -12.41 -8.01 -8.55
N GLY A 251 -11.86 -7.34 -7.52
CA GLY A 251 -12.69 -6.64 -6.54
C GLY A 251 -13.62 -7.59 -5.77
N ASN A 252 -13.19 -8.84 -5.56
CA ASN A 252 -13.99 -9.87 -4.91
C ASN A 252 -13.12 -10.67 -3.94
N ALA A 253 -13.64 -10.94 -2.73
CA ALA A 253 -12.95 -11.71 -1.70
C ALA A 253 -12.92 -13.20 -2.04
N ASP A 254 -14.00 -13.73 -2.63
CA ASP A 254 -14.06 -15.11 -3.08
C ASP A 254 -13.66 -15.18 -4.56
N THR A 255 -12.50 -15.79 -4.79
CA THR A 255 -11.94 -16.01 -6.13
C THR A 255 -11.79 -17.50 -6.46
N SER A 256 -12.41 -18.37 -5.67
CA SER A 256 -12.31 -19.83 -5.79
C SER A 256 -13.02 -20.41 -7.03
N LYS A 257 -13.96 -19.65 -7.61
CA LYS A 257 -14.76 -20.04 -8.77
C LYS A 257 -14.53 -19.09 -9.94
N PRO A 258 -13.55 -19.37 -10.82
CA PRO A 258 -13.19 -18.49 -11.92
C PRO A 258 -14.38 -18.07 -12.79
N GLU A 259 -15.34 -18.96 -13.05
CA GLU A 259 -16.52 -18.71 -13.88
C GLU A 259 -17.42 -17.59 -13.35
N LEU A 260 -17.42 -17.35 -12.04
CA LEU A 260 -18.22 -16.31 -11.37
C LEU A 260 -17.49 -14.96 -11.31
N LEU A 261 -16.22 -14.90 -11.70
CA LEU A 261 -15.43 -13.67 -11.62
C LEU A 261 -15.93 -12.63 -12.63
N PRO A 262 -15.87 -11.33 -12.28
CA PRO A 262 -16.30 -10.26 -13.17
C PRO A 262 -15.39 -10.14 -14.39
N GLU A 263 -15.92 -9.52 -15.45
CA GLU A 263 -15.25 -9.34 -16.75
C GLU A 263 -15.35 -7.88 -17.24
N LYS A 264 -15.48 -6.93 -16.31
CA LYS A 264 -15.68 -5.50 -16.63
C LYS A 264 -14.46 -4.90 -17.33
N THR A 265 -13.26 -5.34 -16.95
CA THR A 265 -12.00 -4.85 -17.54
C THR A 265 -11.33 -5.89 -18.43
N SER A 266 -10.43 -5.46 -19.32
CA SER A 266 -9.62 -6.38 -20.14
C SER A 266 -8.73 -7.27 -19.27
N LEU A 267 -8.18 -6.73 -18.19
CA LEU A 267 -7.37 -7.48 -17.23
C LEU A 267 -8.18 -8.61 -16.60
N GLN A 268 -9.39 -8.31 -16.14
CA GLN A 268 -10.31 -9.30 -15.57
C GLN A 268 -10.64 -10.42 -16.55
N ARG A 269 -10.98 -10.11 -17.81
CA ARG A 269 -11.28 -11.12 -18.85
C ARG A 269 -10.11 -12.07 -19.10
N VAL A 270 -8.90 -11.52 -19.20
CA VAL A 270 -7.69 -12.32 -19.45
C VAL A 270 -7.37 -13.23 -18.26
N TYR A 271 -7.41 -12.69 -17.03
CA TYR A 271 -7.18 -13.48 -15.83
C TYR A 271 -8.24 -14.56 -15.62
N LYS A 272 -9.51 -14.22 -15.86
CA LYS A 272 -10.61 -15.19 -15.76
C LYS A 272 -10.42 -16.36 -16.71
N ARG A 273 -10.05 -16.08 -17.97
CA ARG A 273 -9.74 -17.13 -18.96
C ARG A 273 -8.58 -18.01 -18.48
N TRP A 274 -7.48 -17.40 -18.07
CA TRP A 274 -6.29 -18.10 -17.56
C TRP A 274 -6.63 -19.06 -16.41
N LEU A 275 -7.38 -18.57 -15.42
CA LEU A 275 -7.83 -19.36 -14.28
C LEU A 275 -8.83 -20.45 -14.66
N SER A 276 -9.73 -20.19 -15.62
CA SER A 276 -10.72 -21.17 -16.10
C SER A 276 -10.09 -22.34 -16.85
N GLU A 277 -8.90 -22.14 -17.41
CA GLU A 277 -8.08 -23.19 -18.03
C GLU A 277 -7.30 -24.02 -16.99
N GLY A 278 -7.43 -23.72 -15.69
CA GLY A 278 -6.74 -24.40 -14.60
C GLY A 278 -5.30 -23.96 -14.39
N ASN A 279 -4.87 -22.85 -15.01
CA ASN A 279 -3.51 -22.35 -14.86
C ASN A 279 -3.31 -21.63 -13.51
N PRO A 280 -2.12 -21.76 -12.89
CA PRO A 280 -1.84 -21.11 -11.60
C PRO A 280 -1.60 -19.61 -11.76
N VAL A 281 -1.74 -18.89 -10.65
CA VAL A 281 -1.30 -17.50 -10.49
C VAL A 281 -0.38 -17.38 -9.28
N TYR A 282 0.54 -16.41 -9.31
CA TYR A 282 1.45 -16.15 -8.20
C TYR A 282 2.10 -14.77 -8.33
N CYS A 283 2.64 -14.30 -7.21
CA CYS A 283 3.59 -13.19 -7.16
C CYS A 283 4.95 -13.62 -7.73
N GLY A 284 5.60 -12.73 -8.47
CA GLY A 284 7.00 -12.85 -8.84
C GLY A 284 7.88 -11.99 -7.95
N LYS A 285 9.12 -12.42 -7.72
CA LYS A 285 10.19 -11.58 -7.17
C LYS A 285 11.14 -11.15 -8.26
N GLY A 286 11.47 -9.86 -8.26
CA GLY A 286 12.44 -9.31 -9.19
C GLY A 286 13.38 -8.31 -8.53
N ILE A 287 14.49 -8.05 -9.22
CA ILE A 287 15.49 -7.05 -8.84
C ILE A 287 15.89 -6.20 -10.03
N PHE A 288 16.18 -4.93 -9.76
CA PHE A 288 16.90 -4.07 -10.70
C PHE A 288 17.82 -3.12 -9.94
N PHE A 289 18.79 -2.53 -10.63
CA PHE A 289 19.67 -1.51 -10.08
C PHE A 289 19.30 -0.14 -10.66
N CYS A 290 19.38 0.90 -9.84
CA CYS A 290 18.98 2.26 -10.24
C CYS A 290 19.63 2.69 -11.58
N ASP A 291 20.90 2.34 -11.80
CA ASP A 291 21.68 2.68 -13.00
C ASP A 291 21.19 1.96 -14.27
N GLN A 292 20.43 0.88 -14.12
CA GLN A 292 19.80 0.16 -15.24
C GLN A 292 18.47 0.79 -15.67
N PHE A 293 17.90 1.67 -14.84
CA PHE A 293 16.62 2.28 -15.13
C PHE A 293 16.76 3.31 -16.25
N LYS A 294 16.34 2.94 -17.47
CA LYS A 294 16.36 3.83 -18.65
C LYS A 294 15.04 4.59 -18.76
N GLU A 295 15.09 5.92 -18.78
CA GLU A 295 13.90 6.77 -18.99
C GLU A 295 13.18 6.47 -20.31
#